data_AF-A0A2V5PJF6-F1
#
_entry.id   AF-A0A2V5PJF6-F1
#
_cell.length_a   1.000
_cell.length_b   1.000
_cell.length_c   1.000
_cell.angle_alpha   90.00
_cell.angle_beta   90.00
_cell.angle_gamma   90.00
#
_symmetry.space_group_name_H-M   'P 1'
#
loop_
_entity.id
_entity.type
_entity.pdbx_description
1 polymer ?
#
loop_
_entity_poly.entity_id
_entity_poly.type
_entity_poly.pdbx_seq_one_letter_code
_entity_poly.pdbx_strand_id
1 'polypeptide(L)'
;MNLVFSGRRLLTGILICAAIGFAAPAQAAAKKVLVVTVTKGFRHSSIPTAEKVLGELAKKSGAFEVDYARTDEDIAQKMTPDALKAYDGVIFANTTGDLPLPD
;
A
#
# COMPACT_ATOMS: atom_id res chain seq x y z
N MET A 1 -55.87 -29.13 -40.66
CA MET A 1 -55.87 -28.95 -39.20
C MET A 1 -54.47 -28.51 -38.79
N ASN A 2 -54.30 -27.26 -38.40
CA ASN A 2 -53.02 -26.64 -38.05
C ASN A 2 -52.42 -27.26 -36.77
N LEU A 3 -51.12 -27.53 -36.77
CA LEU A 3 -50.32 -27.43 -35.54
C LEU A 3 -48.97 -26.74 -35.85
N VAL A 4 -48.94 -25.44 -35.53
CA VAL A 4 -47.74 -24.65 -35.27
C VAL A 4 -47.25 -24.99 -33.86
N PHE A 5 -45.94 -25.13 -33.65
CA PHE A 5 -45.14 -24.89 -32.41
C PHE A 5 -43.78 -25.60 -32.64
N SER A 6 -42.59 -25.08 -32.35
CA SER A 6 -42.13 -23.86 -31.70
C SER A 6 -40.61 -23.79 -31.93
N GLY A 7 -40.13 -22.78 -32.67
CA GLY A 7 -38.72 -22.55 -32.99
C GLY A 7 -37.88 -22.04 -31.81
N ARG A 8 -38.12 -22.55 -30.59
CA ARG A 8 -37.52 -22.04 -29.35
C ARG A 8 -36.57 -23.05 -28.70
N ARG A 9 -35.62 -23.58 -29.47
CA ARG A 9 -34.55 -24.45 -28.92
C ARG A 9 -33.12 -24.06 -29.31
N LEU A 10 -32.93 -22.97 -30.06
CA LEU A 10 -31.59 -22.58 -30.54
C LEU A 10 -30.95 -21.40 -29.78
N LEU A 11 -31.55 -20.91 -28.69
CA LEU A 11 -31.03 -19.74 -27.96
C LEU A 11 -30.35 -20.08 -26.62
N THR A 12 -30.39 -21.34 -26.17
CA THR A 12 -29.85 -21.73 -24.86
C THR A 12 -28.37 -22.16 -24.90
N GLY A 13 -27.77 -22.30 -26.10
CA GLY A 13 -26.40 -22.83 -26.25
C GLY A 13 -25.27 -21.79 -26.21
N ILE A 14 -25.56 -20.49 -26.32
CA ILE A 14 -24.53 -19.44 -26.43
C ILE A 14 -24.18 -18.79 -25.07
N LEU A 15 -25.03 -18.94 -24.04
CA LEU A 15 -24.83 -18.30 -22.74
C LEU A 15 -23.91 -19.07 -21.77
N ILE A 16 -23.54 -20.31 -22.09
CA ILE A 16 -22.76 -21.16 -21.16
C ILE A 16 -21.23 -21.03 -21.37
N CYS A 17 -20.76 -20.55 -22.52
CA CYS A 17 -19.32 -20.41 -22.79
C CYS A 17 -18.67 -19.14 -22.22
N ALA A 18 -19.44 -18.17 -21.70
CA ALA A 18 -18.90 -16.93 -21.16
C ALA A 18 -18.50 -16.99 -19.67
N ALA A 19 -18.75 -18.12 -19.00
CA ALA A 19 -18.55 -18.27 -17.56
C ALA A 19 -17.22 -18.93 -17.15
N ILE A 20 -16.35 -19.31 -18.10
CA ILE A 20 -15.00 -19.80 -17.76
C ILE A 20 -14.13 -18.57 -17.49
N GLY A 21 -14.07 -18.24 -16.21
CA GLY A 21 -13.66 -16.96 -15.66
C GLY A 21 -12.27 -16.49 -16.07
N PHE A 22 -12.24 -15.25 -16.55
CA PHE A 22 -11.07 -14.39 -16.42
C PHE A 22 -10.96 -14.02 -14.93
N ALA A 23 -10.29 -14.85 -14.12
CA ALA A 23 -9.96 -14.48 -12.75
C ALA A 23 -8.94 -13.32 -12.83
N ALA A 24 -9.38 -12.11 -12.49
CA ALA A 24 -8.47 -10.98 -12.35
C ALA A 24 -7.37 -11.35 -11.34
N PRO A 25 -6.10 -11.01 -11.61
CA PRO A 25 -5.04 -11.29 -10.64
C PRO A 25 -5.41 -10.61 -9.32
N ALA A 26 -5.31 -11.37 -8.22
CA ALA A 26 -5.49 -10.81 -6.89
C ALA A 26 -4.38 -9.77 -6.67
N GLN A 27 -4.76 -8.49 -6.65
CA GLN A 27 -3.83 -7.42 -6.34
C GLN A 27 -3.47 -7.52 -4.85
N ALA A 28 -2.23 -7.87 -4.54
CA ALA A 28 -1.74 -7.85 -3.17
C ALA A 28 -1.90 -6.44 -2.59
N ALA A 29 -2.32 -6.34 -1.33
CA ALA A 29 -2.43 -5.07 -0.63
C ALA A 29 -1.09 -4.32 -0.66
N ALA A 30 -1.13 -3.02 -0.91
CA ALA A 30 0.06 -2.19 -0.97
C ALA A 30 0.81 -2.26 0.36
N LYS A 31 2.11 -2.52 0.31
CA LYS A 31 2.98 -2.58 1.49
C LYS A 31 3.08 -1.20 2.14
N LYS A 32 3.14 -1.09 3.46
CA LYS A 32 3.24 0.21 4.13
C LYS A 32 4.59 0.37 4.83
N VAL A 33 5.30 1.46 4.55
CA VAL A 33 6.64 1.74 5.13
C VAL A 33 6.60 3.02 5.97
N LEU A 34 7.14 2.98 7.17
CA LEU A 34 7.34 4.15 8.02
C LEU A 34 8.73 4.75 7.80
N VAL A 35 8.80 5.99 7.32
CA VAL A 35 10.05 6.73 7.15
C VAL A 35 10.24 7.68 8.33
N VAL A 36 11.26 7.41 9.12
CA VAL A 36 11.62 8.17 10.31
C VAL A 36 12.70 9.18 9.95
N THR A 37 12.39 10.46 10.13
CA THR A 37 13.33 11.56 9.85
C THR A 37 13.55 12.47 11.07
N VAL A 38 13.11 12.09 12.27
CA VAL A 38 13.37 12.86 13.50
C VAL A 38 14.87 12.94 13.78
N THR A 39 15.32 14.10 14.23
CA THR A 39 16.72 14.34 14.61
C THR A 39 16.78 15.10 15.93
N LYS A 40 17.75 14.76 16.79
CA LYS A 40 18.11 15.52 17.99
C LYS A 40 19.39 16.31 17.75
N GLY A 41 19.33 17.62 17.98
CA GLY A 41 20.45 18.53 17.73
C GLY A 41 20.59 18.90 16.26
N PHE A 42 21.32 18.09 15.48
CA PHE A 42 21.66 18.44 14.10
C PHE A 42 20.66 17.89 13.07
N ARG A 43 20.13 18.79 12.24
CA ARG A 43 19.22 18.49 11.14
C ARG A 43 19.98 18.44 9.82
N HIS A 44 20.07 17.27 9.18
CA HIS A 44 20.75 17.15 7.89
C HIS A 44 19.95 17.84 6.78
N SER A 45 20.64 18.56 5.88
CA SER A 45 20.00 19.24 4.74
C SER A 45 19.45 18.28 3.69
N SER A 46 19.84 17.00 3.75
CA SER A 46 19.40 15.94 2.83
C SER A 46 18.06 15.30 3.19
N ILE A 47 17.46 15.58 4.36
CA ILE A 47 16.15 14.98 4.69
C ILE A 47 15.06 15.33 3.67
N PRO A 48 14.83 16.60 3.28
CA PRO A 48 13.80 16.93 2.30
C PRO A 48 13.97 16.14 0.99
N THR A 49 15.21 15.89 0.58
CA THR A 49 15.53 15.05 -0.59
C THR A 49 15.15 13.59 -0.36
N ALA A 50 15.50 13.01 0.80
CA ALA A 50 15.16 11.63 1.13
C ALA A 50 13.63 11.41 1.16
N GLU A 51 12.88 12.28 1.83
CA GLU A 51 11.41 12.20 1.87
C GLU A 51 10.81 12.31 0.48
N LYS A 52 11.27 13.28 -0.33
CA LYS A 52 10.79 13.45 -1.70
C LYS A 52 11.04 12.19 -2.54
N VAL A 53 12.26 11.66 -2.53
CA VAL A 53 12.63 10.50 -3.37
C VAL A 53 11.86 9.25 -2.93
N LEU A 54 11.76 8.97 -1.63
CA LEU A 54 11.01 7.82 -1.13
C LEU A 54 9.52 7.92 -1.47
N GLY A 55 8.91 9.10 -1.30
CA GLY A 55 7.53 9.34 -1.70
C GLY A 55 7.30 9.23 -3.21
N GLU A 56 8.24 9.69 -4.04
CA GLU A 56 8.16 9.51 -5.49
C GLU A 56 8.31 8.06 -5.92
N LEU A 57 9.21 7.30 -5.29
CA LEU A 57 9.40 5.87 -5.56
C LEU A 57 8.13 5.08 -5.23
N ALA A 58 7.50 5.37 -4.08
CA ALA A 58 6.23 4.77 -3.69
C ALA A 58 5.14 5.04 -4.75
N LYS A 59 4.96 6.30 -5.15
CA LYS A 59 3.98 6.70 -6.16
C LYS A 59 4.22 6.10 -7.53
N LYS A 60 5.48 6.10 -8.00
CA LYS A 60 5.86 5.62 -9.33
C LYS A 60 5.81 4.10 -9.44
N SER A 61 6.20 3.40 -8.39
CA SER A 61 6.21 1.93 -8.39
C SER A 61 4.84 1.33 -8.06
N GLY A 62 4.04 1.98 -7.22
CA GLY A 62 2.82 1.40 -6.64
C GLY A 62 3.10 0.17 -5.76
N ALA A 63 4.36 -0.12 -5.45
CA ALA A 63 4.75 -1.32 -4.71
C ALA A 63 4.53 -1.17 -3.20
N PHE A 64 4.54 0.08 -2.71
CA PHE A 64 4.34 0.41 -1.31
C PHE A 64 3.81 1.83 -1.15
N GLU A 65 3.31 2.12 0.04
CA GLU A 65 2.92 3.42 0.56
C GLU A 65 3.94 3.90 1.60
N VAL A 66 4.05 5.21 1.76
CA VAL A 66 4.95 5.82 2.73
C VAL A 66 4.16 6.63 3.75
N ASP A 67 4.41 6.33 5.02
CA ASP A 67 4.06 7.17 6.16
C ASP A 67 5.35 7.81 6.70
N TYR A 68 5.23 8.96 7.35
CA TYR A 68 6.39 9.70 7.86
C TYR A 68 6.28 9.92 9.37
N ALA A 69 7.39 9.72 10.07
CA ALA A 69 7.59 10.22 11.42
C ALA A 69 8.63 11.35 11.40
N ARG A 70 8.15 12.58 11.53
CA ARG A 70 8.95 13.82 11.41
C ARG A 70 9.14 14.53 12.74
N THR A 71 8.30 14.24 13.72
CA THR A 71 8.34 14.84 15.06
C THR A 71 8.38 13.79 16.16
N ASP A 72 8.64 14.22 17.38
CA ASP A 72 8.63 13.34 18.55
C ASP A 72 7.25 12.75 18.80
N GLU A 73 6.19 13.52 18.54
CA GLU A 73 4.81 13.05 18.64
C GLU A 73 4.55 11.91 17.64
N ASP A 74 5.09 12.01 16.42
CA ASP A 74 5.00 10.91 15.46
C ASP A 74 5.73 9.67 15.97
N ILE A 75 6.90 9.80 16.60
CA ILE A 75 7.65 8.67 17.17
C ILE A 75 6.82 8.00 18.26
N ALA A 76 6.32 8.79 19.21
CA ALA A 76 5.52 8.29 20.33
C ALA A 76 4.26 7.56 19.86
N GLN A 77 3.65 7.99 18.75
CA GLN A 77 2.43 7.37 18.22
C GLN A 77 2.70 6.18 17.30
N LYS A 78 3.71 6.26 16.44
CA LYS A 78 3.90 5.32 15.32
C LYS A 78 4.95 4.24 15.58
N MET A 79 5.80 4.42 16.60
CA MET A 79 6.89 3.48 16.91
C MET A 79 6.61 2.58 18.12
N THR A 80 5.39 2.56 18.65
CA THR A 80 5.00 1.56 19.66
C THR A 80 4.94 0.17 19.04
N PRO A 81 5.16 -0.91 19.82
CA PRO A 81 5.06 -2.28 19.32
C PRO A 81 3.74 -2.59 18.60
N ASP A 82 2.62 -2.02 19.06
CA ASP A 82 1.32 -2.19 18.43
C ASP A 82 1.16 -1.40 17.12
N ALA A 83 1.59 -0.13 17.10
CA ALA A 83 1.54 0.68 15.88
C ALA A 83 2.44 0.11 14.77
N LEU A 84 3.58 -0.47 15.13
CA LEU A 84 4.53 -1.06 14.19
C LEU A 84 3.96 -2.25 13.40
N LYS A 85 2.93 -2.93 13.92
CA LYS A 85 2.23 -4.02 13.19
C LYS A 85 1.54 -3.54 11.92
N ALA A 86 1.27 -2.24 11.79
CA ALA A 86 0.67 -1.65 10.60
C ALA A 86 1.67 -1.39 9.46
N TYR A 87 2.96 -1.61 9.69
CA TYR A 87 4.02 -1.36 8.71
C TYR A 87 4.75 -2.65 8.36
N ASP A 88 5.05 -2.82 7.08
CA ASP A 88 5.89 -3.90 6.56
C ASP A 88 7.39 -3.57 6.68
N GLY A 89 7.74 -2.32 7.00
CA GLY A 89 9.12 -1.89 7.19
C GLY A 89 9.26 -0.49 7.77
N VAL A 90 10.44 -0.22 8.32
CA VAL A 90 10.84 1.08 8.90
C VAL A 90 12.16 1.52 8.28
N ILE A 91 12.24 2.77 7.85
CA ILE A 91 13.45 3.40 7.29
C ILE A 91 13.85 4.57 8.19
N PHE A 92 15.01 4.48 8.83
CA PHE A 92 15.63 5.61 9.51
C PHE A 92 16.44 6.43 8.50
N ALA A 93 15.88 7.55 8.03
CA ALA A 93 16.47 8.36 6.97
C ALA A 93 17.12 9.62 7.57
N ASN A 94 18.44 9.54 7.79
CA ASN A 94 19.29 10.63 8.29
C ASN A 94 18.85 11.16 9.66
N THR A 95 18.53 10.25 10.59
CA THR A 95 18.25 10.58 11.99
C THR A 95 19.54 10.87 12.75
N THR A 96 19.46 11.58 13.88
CA THR A 96 20.62 11.94 14.72
C THR A 96 20.23 11.90 16.20
N GLY A 97 21.16 11.46 17.05
CA GLY A 97 21.02 11.45 18.50
C GLY A 97 20.04 10.40 19.02
N ASP A 98 19.71 10.48 20.30
CA ASP A 98 18.82 9.54 20.97
C ASP A 98 17.35 9.91 20.68
N LEU A 99 16.71 9.07 19.86
CA LEU A 99 15.29 9.24 19.55
C LEU A 99 14.43 8.79 20.75
N PRO A 100 13.31 9.47 21.04
CA PRO A 100 12.42 9.12 22.14
C PRO A 100 11.54 7.92 21.74
N LEU A 101 12.16 6.79 21.42
CA LEU A 101 11.45 5.57 21.07
C LEU A 101 10.63 5.09 22.27
N PRO A 102 9.34 4.78 22.11
CA PRO A 102 8.56 4.15 23.15
C PRO A 102 9.05 2.70 23.38
N ASP A 103 8.90 2.21 24.62
CA ASP A 103 9.25 0.84 25.02
C ASP A 103 8.40 -0.24 24.32
#